data_AF-A0A1M3ED18-F1
#
_entry.id   AF-A0A1M3ED18-F1
#
_cell.length_a   1.000
_cell.length_b   1.000
_cell.length_c   1.000
_cell.angle_alpha   90.00
_cell.angle_beta   90.00
_cell.angle_gamma   90.00
#
_symmetry.space_group_name_H-M   'P 1'
#
loop_
_entity.id
_entity.type
_entity.pdbx_description
1 polymer ?
#
loop_
_entity_poly.entity_id
_entity_poly.type
_entity_poly.pdbx_seq_one_letter_code
_entity_poly.pdbx_strand_id
1 'polypeptide(L)'
;MLYLGRKASSTQNISFINNTFVFLNDRDTLLMNVKVPFDTAKNEIFNMGIFYNCHLKEDSIYSITMKKICPSDIPKGYHNYYAINIISDKKDCSKFKEIVKNTKYKYLGNYEKYVDINGVIFEIIDLNPKGDCFLPH
;
A
#
# COMPACT_ATOMS: atom_id res chain seq x y z
N MET A 1 5.52 16.45 1.91
CA MET A 1 6.50 15.58 1.24
C MET A 1 6.28 15.67 -0.26
N LEU A 2 7.33 15.90 -1.05
CA LEU A 2 7.26 15.97 -2.50
C LEU A 2 7.08 14.56 -3.06
N TYR A 3 6.08 14.33 -3.92
CA TYR A 3 5.87 13.03 -4.56
C TYR A 3 6.69 12.92 -5.85
N LEU A 4 7.52 11.88 -5.94
CA LEU A 4 8.45 11.65 -7.05
C LEU A 4 7.99 10.55 -8.03
N GLY A 5 6.79 10.02 -7.84
CA GLY A 5 6.27 8.92 -8.65
C GLY A 5 6.25 7.58 -7.90
N ARG A 6 5.99 6.52 -8.66
CA ARG A 6 5.80 5.16 -8.13
C ARG A 6 6.57 4.11 -8.91
N LYS A 7 6.90 3.01 -8.24
CA LYS A 7 7.57 1.84 -8.84
C LYS A 7 6.87 0.56 -8.41
N ALA A 8 6.62 -0.32 -9.37
CA ALA A 8 6.10 -1.65 -9.10
C ALA A 8 7.24 -2.64 -8.92
N SER A 9 7.14 -3.52 -7.92
CA SER A 9 8.02 -4.67 -7.76
C SER A 9 7.22 -5.91 -7.37
N SER A 10 7.83 -7.09 -7.48
CA SER A 10 7.23 -8.33 -6.99
C SER A 10 7.09 -8.30 -5.46
N THR A 11 6.16 -9.11 -4.95
CA THR A 11 6.05 -9.44 -3.52
C THR A 11 6.40 -10.91 -3.29
N GLN A 12 6.36 -11.36 -2.03
CA GLN A 12 6.45 -12.79 -1.68
C GLN A 12 5.16 -13.60 -1.99
N ASN A 13 4.21 -13.01 -2.71
CA ASN A 13 3.00 -13.67 -3.23
C ASN A 13 2.79 -13.27 -4.70
N ILE A 14 2.77 -14.26 -5.60
CA ILE A 14 2.59 -14.00 -7.04
C ILE A 14 1.29 -13.26 -7.38
N SER A 15 0.25 -13.35 -6.55
CA SER A 15 -1.03 -12.66 -6.77
C SER A 15 -1.07 -11.24 -6.21
N PHE A 16 0.07 -10.70 -5.78
CA PHE A 16 0.20 -9.31 -5.33
C PHE A 16 1.48 -8.69 -5.87
N ILE A 17 1.39 -7.42 -6.22
CA ILE A 17 2.55 -6.59 -6.51
C ILE A 17 2.71 -5.51 -5.44
N ASN A 18 3.95 -5.07 -5.26
CA ASN A 18 4.30 -3.98 -4.38
C ASN A 18 4.32 -2.69 -5.19
N ASN A 19 3.31 -1.85 -5.03
CA ASN A 19 3.28 -0.52 -5.62
C ASN A 19 3.90 0.48 -4.64
N THR A 20 5.15 0.85 -4.87
CA THR A 20 5.94 1.72 -3.99
C THR A 20 5.78 3.17 -4.42
N PHE A 21 5.19 4.01 -3.59
CA PHE A 21 5.15 5.46 -3.74
C PHE A 21 6.41 6.06 -3.14
N VAL A 22 7.09 6.91 -3.91
CA VAL A 22 8.37 7.52 -3.52
C VAL A 22 8.10 8.97 -3.16
N PHE A 23 8.44 9.35 -1.94
CA PHE A 23 8.34 10.72 -1.48
C PHE A 23 9.69 11.25 -1.01
N LEU A 24 9.96 12.51 -1.29
CA LEU A 24 11.10 13.24 -0.76
C LEU A 24 10.63 14.19 0.34
N ASN A 25 11.33 14.16 1.47
CA ASN A 25 11.29 15.24 2.45
C ASN A 25 12.63 15.97 2.45
N ASP A 26 12.76 17.05 3.22
CA ASP A 26 13.95 17.93 3.22
C ASP A 26 15.28 17.22 3.52
N ARG A 27 15.27 15.97 4.01
CA ARG A 27 16.46 15.23 4.45
C ARG A 27 16.53 13.77 4.01
N ASP A 28 15.43 13.17 3.57
CA ASP A 28 15.33 11.72 3.35
C ASP A 28 14.26 11.33 2.32
N THR A 29 14.40 10.13 1.78
CA THR A 29 13.42 9.48 0.89
C THR A 29 12.53 8.54 1.71
N LEU A 30 11.22 8.78 1.67
CA LEU A 30 10.23 7.89 2.22
C LEU A 30 9.70 6.96 1.12
N LEU A 31 9.81 5.65 1.35
CA LEU A 31 9.22 4.62 0.51
C LEU A 31 7.95 4.08 1.18
N MET A 32 6.81 4.30 0.54
CA MET A 32 5.51 3.86 1.03
C MET A 32 4.97 2.75 0.13
N ASN A 33 4.84 1.55 0.66
CA ASN A 33 4.44 0.37 -0.08
C ASN A 33 2.94 0.16 0.01
N VAL A 34 2.30 -0.07 -1.13
CA VAL A 34 0.91 -0.53 -1.21
C VAL A 34 0.89 -1.90 -1.87
N LYS A 35 0.44 -2.91 -1.14
CA LYS A 35 0.31 -4.28 -1.66
C LYS A 35 -1.01 -4.41 -2.41
N VAL A 36 -0.96 -4.39 -3.74
CA VAL A 36 -2.16 -4.42 -4.58
C VAL A 36 -2.31 -5.79 -5.25
N PRO A 37 -3.53 -6.33 -5.35
CA PRO A 37 -3.78 -7.58 -6.07
C PRO A 37 -3.34 -7.49 -7.54
N PHE A 38 -2.80 -8.60 -8.03
CA PHE A 38 -2.31 -8.76 -9.39
C PHE A 38 -2.88 -10.05 -9.99
N ASP A 39 -3.60 -9.90 -11.11
CA ASP A 39 -4.10 -11.04 -11.87
C ASP A 39 -2.99 -11.52 -12.81
N THR A 40 -2.28 -12.56 -12.38
CA THR A 40 -1.18 -13.16 -13.15
C THR A 40 -1.64 -13.78 -14.47
N ALA A 41 -2.91 -14.17 -14.59
CA ALA A 41 -3.43 -14.79 -15.82
C ALA A 41 -3.69 -13.73 -16.90
N LYS A 42 -4.12 -12.53 -16.49
CA LYS A 42 -4.37 -11.40 -17.39
C LYS A 42 -3.20 -10.42 -17.48
N ASN A 43 -2.21 -10.55 -16.61
CA ASN A 43 -1.14 -9.58 -16.42
C ASN A 43 -1.67 -8.18 -16.08
N GLU A 44 -2.72 -8.13 -15.25
CA GLU A 44 -3.45 -6.90 -14.90
C GLU A 44 -3.25 -6.53 -13.43
N ILE A 45 -2.94 -5.25 -13.18
CA ILE A 45 -2.89 -4.66 -11.84
C ILE A 45 -4.16 -3.85 -11.63
N PHE A 46 -4.89 -4.15 -10.55
CA PHE A 46 -6.01 -3.34 -10.10
C PHE A 46 -5.48 -2.19 -9.24
N ASN A 47 -4.99 -1.14 -9.90
CA ASN A 47 -4.44 0.03 -9.23
C ASN A 47 -5.49 1.14 -9.19
N MET A 48 -6.23 1.20 -8.09
CA MET A 48 -7.28 2.20 -8.00
C MET A 48 -6.78 3.57 -7.54
N GLY A 49 -5.49 3.73 -7.21
CA GLY A 49 -4.92 4.94 -6.61
C GLY A 49 -4.45 4.66 -5.16
N ILE A 50 -4.17 5.70 -4.38
CA ILE A 50 -3.93 5.63 -2.92
C ILE A 50 -5.12 6.25 -2.19
N PHE A 51 -5.43 5.84 -0.96
CA PHE A 51 -6.45 6.49 -0.12
C PHE A 51 -7.79 6.78 -0.83
N TYR A 52 -8.57 5.74 -1.12
CA TYR A 52 -9.86 5.83 -1.83
C TYR A 52 -9.75 6.47 -3.22
N ASN A 53 -8.84 5.92 -4.03
CA ASN A 53 -8.66 6.23 -5.44
C ASN A 53 -8.02 7.57 -5.79
N CYS A 54 -7.22 8.11 -4.90
CA CYS A 54 -6.41 9.27 -5.22
C CYS A 54 -5.21 8.87 -6.08
N HIS A 55 -5.13 9.37 -7.32
CA HIS A 55 -3.90 9.29 -8.09
C HIS A 55 -3.08 10.55 -7.85
N LEU A 56 -1.91 10.38 -7.22
CA LEU A 56 -0.99 11.46 -6.91
C LEU A 56 -0.33 11.99 -8.19
N LYS A 57 -0.14 13.31 -8.26
CA LYS A 57 0.57 14.01 -9.33
C LYS A 57 2.04 14.20 -8.93
N GLU A 58 2.95 13.80 -9.82
CA GLU A 58 4.40 14.00 -9.63
C GLU A 58 4.73 15.50 -9.44
N ASP A 59 5.82 15.75 -8.73
CA ASP A 59 6.30 17.10 -8.36
C ASP A 59 5.32 17.92 -7.52
N SER A 60 4.33 17.27 -6.89
CA SER A 60 3.37 17.90 -5.98
C SER A 60 3.66 17.57 -4.52
N ILE A 61 3.34 18.49 -3.61
CA ILE A 61 3.59 18.34 -2.18
C ILE A 61 2.34 17.80 -1.49
N TYR A 62 2.49 16.64 -0.84
CA TYR A 62 1.41 16.02 -0.07
C TYR A 62 1.72 15.98 1.43
N SER A 63 0.66 16.15 2.23
CA SER A 63 0.61 15.78 3.64
C SER A 63 -0.23 14.52 3.77
N ILE A 64 0.35 13.47 4.36
CA ILE A 64 -0.31 12.16 4.54
C ILE A 64 -0.36 11.89 6.03
N THR A 65 -1.57 11.85 6.58
CA THR A 65 -1.78 11.48 7.98
C THR A 65 -2.03 9.98 8.06
N MET A 66 -1.25 9.31 8.89
CA MET A 66 -1.26 7.86 9.01
C MET A 66 -1.40 7.43 10.47
N LYS A 67 -2.11 6.33 10.70
CA LYS A 67 -2.25 5.69 11.99
C LYS A 67 -1.60 4.30 11.93
N LYS A 68 -0.74 3.96 12.90
CA LYS A 68 -0.24 2.60 13.05
C LYS A 68 -1.40 1.65 13.36
N ILE A 69 -1.44 0.51 12.68
CA ILE A 69 -2.48 -0.51 12.88
C ILE A 69 -1.88 -1.91 12.99
N CYS A 70 -2.59 -2.83 13.62
CA CYS A 70 -2.31 -4.25 13.52
C CYS A 70 -2.91 -4.82 12.23
N PRO A 71 -2.35 -5.91 11.65
CA PRO A 71 -3.00 -6.62 10.53
C PRO A 71 -4.41 -7.11 10.86
N SER A 72 -4.69 -7.41 12.14
CA SER A 72 -6.01 -7.81 12.61
C SER A 72 -7.06 -6.71 12.52
N ASP A 73 -6.65 -5.44 12.43
CA ASP A 73 -7.55 -4.29 12.28
C ASP A 73 -8.03 -4.15 10.83
N ILE A 74 -7.33 -4.78 9.88
CA ILE A 74 -7.75 -4.81 8.48
C ILE A 74 -8.95 -5.78 8.34
N PRO A 75 -10.09 -5.36 7.77
CA PRO A 75 -11.25 -6.21 7.62
C PRO A 75 -10.92 -7.54 6.93
N LYS A 76 -11.24 -8.65 7.59
CA LYS A 76 -10.99 -10.01 7.08
C LYS A 76 -11.61 -10.25 5.70
N GLY A 77 -12.73 -9.59 5.42
CA GLY A 77 -13.45 -9.67 4.15
C GLY A 77 -12.62 -9.19 2.95
N TYR A 78 -11.58 -8.39 3.15
CA TYR A 78 -10.79 -7.85 2.04
C TYR A 78 -9.78 -8.83 1.46
N HIS A 79 -9.45 -9.98 2.05
CA HIS A 79 -8.41 -10.87 1.47
C HIS A 79 -7.10 -10.12 1.14
N ASN A 80 -6.52 -9.47 2.16
CA ASN A 80 -5.36 -8.58 1.99
C ASN A 80 -4.03 -9.33 2.16
N TYR A 81 -2.96 -8.77 1.58
CA TYR A 81 -1.60 -9.31 1.65
C TYR A 81 -1.13 -9.51 3.10
N TYR A 82 -1.37 -8.53 3.97
CA TYR A 82 -0.91 -8.55 5.36
C TYR A 82 -1.54 -9.67 6.19
N ALA A 83 -2.73 -10.16 5.83
CA ALA A 83 -3.35 -11.30 6.51
C ALA A 83 -2.76 -12.66 6.10
N ILE A 84 -2.06 -12.72 4.97
CA ILE A 84 -1.62 -13.96 4.32
C ILE A 84 -0.11 -14.14 4.42
N ASN A 85 0.63 -13.06 4.15
CA ASN A 85 2.05 -13.08 3.81
C ASN A 85 2.95 -12.50 4.88
N ILE A 86 2.50 -12.38 6.12
CA ILE A 86 3.34 -11.81 7.18
C ILE A 86 3.31 -12.63 8.48
N ILE A 87 4.33 -12.40 9.29
CA ILE A 87 4.37 -12.76 10.71
C ILE A 87 4.55 -11.45 11.50
N SER A 88 3.57 -11.09 12.33
CA SER A 88 3.64 -9.91 13.20
C SER A 88 4.65 -10.09 14.33
N ASP A 89 5.28 -8.98 14.72
CA ASP A 89 6.10 -8.93 15.93
C ASP A 89 5.22 -9.05 17.19
N LYS A 90 5.74 -9.75 18.21
CA LYS A 90 5.01 -10.02 19.46
C LYS A 90 4.85 -8.79 20.35
N LYS A 91 5.76 -7.82 20.25
CA LYS A 91 5.79 -6.60 21.07
C LYS A 91 5.10 -5.43 20.37
N ASP A 92 5.11 -5.42 19.04
CA ASP A 92 4.46 -4.39 18.22
C ASP A 92 3.77 -5.06 17.02
N CYS A 93 2.47 -5.30 17.12
CA CYS A 93 1.69 -5.99 16.08
C CYS A 93 1.75 -5.31 14.70
N SER A 94 2.04 -4.00 14.66
CA SER A 94 2.14 -3.22 13.42
C SER A 94 3.42 -3.55 12.66
N LYS A 95 4.44 -4.04 13.35
CA LYS A 95 5.69 -4.52 12.75
C LYS A 95 5.53 -5.96 12.28
N PHE A 96 6.16 -6.27 11.17
CA PHE A 96 6.07 -7.61 10.59
C PHE A 96 7.31 -8.02 9.82
N LYS A 97 7.40 -9.32 9.54
CA LYS A 97 8.29 -9.90 8.54
C LYS A 97 7.45 -10.56 7.45
N GLU A 98 7.82 -10.36 6.19
CA GLU A 98 7.16 -11.03 5.07
C GLU A 98 7.53 -12.54 5.04
N ILE A 99 6.59 -13.36 4.56
CA ILE A 99 6.76 -14.78 4.28
C ILE A 99 6.28 -15.12 2.87
N VAL A 100 6.93 -16.12 2.29
CA VAL A 100 6.55 -16.67 0.98
C VAL A 100 5.30 -17.51 1.14
N LYS A 101 4.21 -17.06 0.52
CA LYS A 101 2.95 -17.80 0.48
C LYS A 101 2.14 -17.35 -0.71
N ASN A 102 2.12 -18.16 -1.76
CA ASN A 102 1.33 -17.89 -2.95
C ASN A 102 -0.14 -18.23 -2.72
N THR A 103 -1.04 -17.39 -3.21
CA THR A 103 -2.48 -17.64 -3.23
C THR A 103 -3.01 -17.46 -4.63
N LYS A 104 -4.29 -17.80 -4.86
CA LYS A 104 -4.97 -17.38 -6.09
C LYS A 104 -5.32 -15.90 -5.98
N TYR A 105 -5.39 -15.22 -7.12
CA TYR A 105 -5.89 -13.85 -7.20
C TYR A 105 -7.32 -13.74 -6.66
N LYS A 106 -7.55 -12.75 -5.80
CA LYS A 106 -8.88 -12.41 -5.27
C LYS A 106 -8.91 -10.96 -4.77
N TYR A 107 -9.60 -10.08 -5.50
CA TYR A 107 -9.85 -8.69 -5.10
C TYR A 107 -11.23 -8.57 -4.42
N LEU A 108 -11.30 -8.01 -3.20
CA LEU A 108 -12.54 -7.91 -2.41
C LEU A 108 -12.70 -6.56 -1.67
N GLY A 109 -11.89 -5.54 -1.96
CA GLY A 109 -12.04 -4.24 -1.31
C GLY A 109 -10.87 -3.30 -1.56
N ASN A 110 -10.90 -2.16 -0.90
CA ASN A 110 -9.91 -1.10 -1.08
C ASN A 110 -8.68 -1.38 -0.21
N TYR A 111 -7.62 -1.88 -0.84
CA TYR A 111 -6.34 -2.17 -0.20
C TYR A 111 -5.49 -0.91 -0.03
N GLU A 112 -5.76 0.11 -0.82
CA GLU A 112 -4.85 1.21 -1.10
C GLU A 112 -4.86 2.33 -0.03
N LYS A 113 -5.63 2.13 1.03
CA LYS A 113 -5.52 2.90 2.27
C LYS A 113 -4.58 2.27 3.30
N TYR A 114 -4.20 1.00 3.11
CA TYR A 114 -3.24 0.31 3.97
C TYR A 114 -1.89 0.29 3.31
N VAL A 115 -0.89 0.80 4.02
CA VAL A 115 0.46 0.96 3.51
C VAL A 115 1.45 0.39 4.50
N ASP A 116 2.61 -0.02 4.01
CA ASP A 116 3.75 -0.31 4.89
C ASP A 116 4.94 0.58 4.58
N ILE A 117 5.65 0.93 5.65
CA ILE A 117 6.89 1.71 5.62
C ILE A 117 7.86 0.98 6.52
N ASN A 118 8.97 0.50 5.95
CA ASN A 118 10.05 -0.18 6.68
C ASN A 118 9.54 -1.34 7.57
N GLY A 119 8.63 -2.17 7.04
CA GLY A 119 8.09 -3.33 7.75
C GLY A 119 7.10 -2.99 8.87
N VAL A 120 6.49 -1.81 8.82
CA VAL A 120 5.45 -1.35 9.76
C VAL A 120 4.19 -0.96 8.99
N ILE A 121 3.03 -1.46 9.41
CA ILE A 121 1.73 -1.21 8.75
C ILE A 121 1.06 0.04 9.30
N PHE A 122 0.52 0.83 8.39
CA PHE A 122 -0.26 2.02 8.67
C PHE A 122 -1.57 2.01 7.87
N GLU A 123 -2.60 2.64 8.43
CA GLU A 123 -3.78 3.10 7.70
C GLU A 123 -3.62 4.59 7.42
N ILE A 124 -3.81 5.00 6.17
CA ILE A 124 -3.93 6.41 5.81
C ILE A 124 -5.32 6.88 6.26
N ILE A 125 -5.33 7.91 7.10
CA ILE A 125 -6.56 8.51 7.64
C ILE A 125 -6.87 9.87 7.01
N ASP A 126 -5.88 10.55 6.44
CA ASP A 126 -6.07 11.78 5.68
C ASP A 126 -4.95 11.99 4.65
N LEU A 127 -5.29 12.65 3.56
CA LEU A 127 -4.39 13.00 2.46
C LEU A 127 -4.73 14.41 1.98
N ASN A 128 -3.75 15.30 1.93
CA ASN A 128 -3.90 16.67 1.42
C ASN A 128 -2.76 17.03 0.47
N PRO A 129 -2.99 17.86 -0.56
CA PRO A 129 -4.29 18.38 -0.98
C PRO A 129 -5.17 17.29 -1.62
N LYS A 130 -6.47 17.31 -1.33
CA LYS A 130 -7.46 16.38 -1.92
C LYS A 130 -7.75 16.70 -3.39
N GLY A 131 -7.56 17.96 -3.79
CA GLY A 131 -7.81 18.46 -5.14
C GLY A 131 -6.82 17.98 -6.20
N ASP A 132 -5.67 17.44 -5.78
CA ASP A 132 -4.64 16.89 -6.69
C ASP A 132 -4.81 15.37 -6.89
N CYS A 133 -5.96 14.83 -6.50
CA CYS A 133 -6.38 13.47 -6.79
C CYS A 133 -7.13 13.46 -8.13
N PHE A 134 -6.62 12.75 -9.13
CA PHE A 134 -7.36 12.51 -10.38
C PHE A 134 -7.89 11.07 -10.42
N LEU A 135 -9.06 10.89 -11.05
CA LEU A 135 -9.58 9.58 -11.43
C LEU A 135 -9.16 9.37 -12.90
N PRO A 136 -8.30 8.39 -13.22
CA PRO A 136 -8.12 8.01 -14.61
C PRO A 136 -9.45 7.47 -15.13
N HIS A 137 -9.96 8.12 -16.19
CA HIS A 137 -11.09 7.63 -16.98
C HIS A 137 -10.70 6.36 -17.74
#